data_AF-A0A8R7UNX0-F1
#
_entry.id   AF-A0A8R7UNX0-F1
#
_cell.length_a   1.000
_cell.length_b   1.000
_cell.length_c   1.000
_cell.angle_alpha   90.00
_cell.angle_beta   90.00
_cell.angle_gamma   90.00
#
_symmetry.space_group_name_H-M   'P 1'
#
loop_
_entity.id
_entity.type
_entity.pdbx_description
1 polymer ?
#
loop_
_entity_poly.entity_id
_entity_poly.type
_entity_poly.pdbx_seq_one_letter_code
_entity_poly.pdbx_strand_id
1 'polypeptide(L)'
;EQRPLKLVLVACTGHARVAARVYSSETGTWGDSISIPEPCRLTSVPVTVVGNRLYCWLKRPGNSILEFNLDNQTPALITRPPRANLKSRNCRIIPGEDGAVGLALFMYPAIELWNRNINSHGVATWVLRKTVILDSIF
;
A
#
# COMPACT_ATOMS: atom_id res chain seq x y z
N GLU A 1 0.40 -11.36 28.73
CA GLU A 1 0.58 -9.89 28.65
C GLU A 1 -0.05 -9.36 27.38
N GLN A 2 -0.64 -8.16 27.42
CA GLN A 2 -1.31 -7.55 26.28
C GLN A 2 -0.26 -6.85 25.41
N ARG A 3 -0.20 -7.17 24.12
CA ARG A 3 0.73 -6.50 23.20
C ARG A 3 0.41 -5.00 23.16
N PRO A 4 1.42 -4.11 23.25
CA PRO A 4 1.18 -2.68 23.20
C PRO A 4 0.57 -2.28 21.86
N LEU A 5 -0.48 -1.47 21.93
CA LEU A 5 -1.13 -0.86 20.78
C LEU A 5 -0.19 0.14 20.10
N LYS A 6 -0.14 0.08 18.77
CA LYS A 6 0.58 1.04 17.91
C LYS A 6 -0.42 1.74 17.00
N LEU A 7 -0.32 3.07 16.88
CA LEU A 7 -1.08 3.85 15.90
C LEU A 7 -0.14 4.45 14.87
N VAL A 8 -0.53 4.44 13.60
CA VAL A 8 0.28 5.00 12.51
C VAL A 8 -0.48 6.15 11.90
N LEU A 9 0.10 7.35 12.00
CA LEU A 9 -0.40 8.53 11.31
C LEU A 9 0.36 8.67 10.00
N VAL A 10 -0.37 8.76 8.88
CA VAL A 10 0.20 9.07 7.57
C VAL A 10 -0.47 10.34 7.05
N ALA A 11 0.32 11.34 6.67
CA ALA A 11 -0.16 12.64 6.21
C ALA A 11 0.58 13.12 4.95
N CYS A 12 -0.10 13.89 4.10
CA CYS A 12 0.54 14.64 3.01
C CYS A 12 0.70 16.10 3.45
N THR A 13 1.92 16.59 3.55
CA THR A 13 2.20 17.98 3.94
C THR A 13 2.49 18.82 2.69
N GLY A 14 1.76 19.93 2.54
CA GLY A 14 1.98 20.91 1.47
C GLY A 14 1.93 20.36 0.04
N HIS A 15 1.25 19.24 -0.19
CA HIS A 15 1.24 18.50 -1.47
C HIS A 15 2.61 18.06 -2.00
N ALA A 16 3.66 18.12 -1.18
CA ALA A 16 5.04 17.91 -1.61
C ALA A 16 5.78 16.83 -0.82
N ARG A 17 5.20 16.33 0.29
CA ARG A 17 5.80 15.25 1.08
C ARG A 17 4.73 14.32 1.63
N VAL A 18 5.06 13.04 1.73
CA VAL A 18 4.36 12.10 2.61
C VAL A 18 5.15 12.02 3.91
N ALA A 19 4.49 12.20 5.05
CA ALA A 19 5.06 11.98 6.37
C ALA A 19 4.32 10.88 7.11
N ALA A 20 5.05 10.12 7.92
CA ALA A 20 4.48 9.13 8.82
C ALA A 20 5.08 9.25 10.22
N ARG A 21 4.27 8.93 11.24
CA ARG A 21 4.68 8.81 12.64
C ARG A 21 3.97 7.63 13.30
N VAL A 22 4.64 7.01 14.26
CA VAL A 22 4.10 5.88 15.04
C VAL A 22 3.93 6.30 16.49
N TYR A 23 2.74 6.09 17.04
CA TYR A 23 2.47 6.18 18.47
C TYR A 23 2.65 4.80 19.12
N SER A 24 3.27 4.76 20.30
CA SER A 24 3.34 3.56 21.13
C SER A 24 2.57 3.78 22.43
N SER A 25 1.61 2.90 22.72
CA SER A 25 0.91 2.91 24.02
C SER A 25 1.80 2.51 25.20
N GLU A 26 2.93 1.84 24.94
CA GLU A 26 3.90 1.46 25.97
C GLU A 26 4.64 2.68 26.54
N THR A 27 5.06 3.60 25.66
CA THR A 27 5.76 4.84 26.06
C THR A 27 4.81 6.02 26.21
N GLY A 28 3.60 5.91 25.67
CA GLY A 28 2.63 7.01 25.63
C GLY A 28 3.03 8.15 24.69
N THR A 29 3.98 7.94 23.78
CA THR A 29 4.58 9.00 22.94
C THR A 29 4.48 8.69 21.45
N TRP A 30 4.52 9.76 20.65
CA TRP A 30 4.77 9.68 19.22
C TRP A 30 6.28 9.61 18.96
N GLY A 31 6.70 8.70 18.07
CA GLY A 31 8.05 8.67 17.54
C GLY A 31 8.34 9.80 16.56
N ASP A 32 9.56 9.78 16.04
CA ASP A 32 10.05 10.78 15.10
C ASP A 32 9.25 10.81 13.79
N SER A 33 9.30 11.96 13.13
CA SER A 33 8.70 12.15 11.82
C SER A 33 9.61 11.61 10.74
N ILE A 34 9.17 10.58 10.02
CA ILE A 34 9.80 10.20 8.77
C ILE A 34 9.03 10.83 7.61
N SER A 35 9.73 11.40 6.63
CA SER A 35 9.11 11.97 5.44
C SER A 35 9.85 11.62 4.15
N ILE A 36 9.11 11.41 3.07
CA ILE A 36 9.65 11.30 1.71
C ILE A 36 9.27 12.56 0.94
N PRO A 37 10.22 13.25 0.29
CA PRO A 37 9.93 14.39 -0.59
C PRO A 37 9.27 13.87 -1.86
N GLU A 38 7.97 14.04 -1.96
CA GLU A 38 7.18 13.48 -3.04
C GLU A 38 5.89 14.28 -3.29
N PRO A 39 5.65 14.84 -4.49
CA PRO A 39 4.38 15.47 -4.81
C PRO A 39 3.22 14.48 -4.75
N CYS A 40 2.38 14.59 -3.72
CA CYS A 40 1.37 13.59 -3.43
C CYS A 40 0.11 14.13 -2.76
N ARG A 41 -0.98 13.39 -2.98
CA ARG A 41 -2.22 13.50 -2.20
C ARG A 41 -2.57 12.13 -1.66
N LEU A 42 -2.80 12.04 -0.36
CA LEU A 42 -3.44 10.89 0.26
C LEU A 42 -4.89 10.82 -0.24
N THR A 43 -5.34 9.62 -0.54
CA THR A 43 -6.69 9.40 -1.10
C THR A 43 -7.53 8.42 -0.29
N SER A 44 -7.17 8.12 0.97
CA SER A 44 -7.77 7.06 1.81
C SER A 44 -9.29 6.95 1.62
N VAL A 45 -9.93 5.79 1.42
CA VAL A 45 -9.80 4.46 2.05
C VAL A 45 -9.89 3.37 0.97
N PRO A 46 -9.06 2.29 1.02
CA PRO A 46 -8.59 1.63 2.24
C PRO A 46 -7.06 1.54 2.39
N VAL A 47 -6.66 1.31 3.63
CA VAL A 47 -5.31 0.91 4.03
C VAL A 47 -5.28 -0.61 4.22
N THR A 48 -4.19 -1.25 3.83
CA THR A 48 -4.00 -2.70 3.97
C THR A 48 -2.77 -2.97 4.83
N VAL A 49 -2.90 -3.87 5.80
CA VAL A 49 -1.78 -4.30 6.64
C VAL A 49 -1.44 -5.74 6.26
N VAL A 50 -0.17 -5.98 5.93
CA VAL A 50 0.36 -7.32 5.66
C VAL A 50 1.61 -7.52 6.50
N GLY A 51 1.58 -8.51 7.39
CA GLY A 51 2.60 -8.68 8.42
C GLY A 51 2.77 -7.41 9.24
N ASN A 52 3.97 -6.85 9.24
CA ASN A 52 4.29 -5.62 9.97
C ASN A 52 4.47 -4.40 9.05
N ARG A 53 3.80 -4.41 7.90
CA ARG A 53 3.86 -3.35 6.88
C ARG A 53 2.47 -2.82 6.58
N LEU A 54 2.38 -1.50 6.44
CA LEU A 54 1.16 -0.78 6.08
C LEU A 54 1.25 -0.32 4.63
N TYR A 55 0.16 -0.47 3.90
CA TYR A 55 0.05 -0.13 2.49
C TYR A 55 -1.12 0.80 2.22
N CYS A 56 -0.88 1.91 1.50
CA CYS A 56 -1.95 2.81 1.10
C CYS A 56 -1.71 3.47 -0.25
N TRP A 57 -2.78 3.93 -0.89
CA TRP A 57 -2.71 4.61 -2.17
C TRP A 57 -2.27 6.06 -2.05
N LEU A 58 -1.27 6.43 -2.85
CA LEU A 58 -0.88 7.81 -3.09
C LEU A 58 -1.31 8.23 -4.49
N LYS A 59 -2.08 9.32 -4.58
CA LYS A 59 -2.39 9.95 -5.86
C LYS A 59 -1.24 10.88 -6.24
N ARG A 60 -0.55 10.52 -7.31
CA ARG A 60 0.60 11.20 -7.90
C ARG A 60 0.54 11.07 -9.42
N PRO A 61 1.27 11.91 -10.20
CA PRO A 61 1.61 11.54 -11.56
C PRO A 61 2.19 10.12 -11.57
N GLY A 62 1.57 9.21 -12.32
CA GLY A 62 1.98 7.80 -12.37
C GLY A 62 1.33 6.85 -11.36
N ASN A 63 0.66 7.34 -10.29
CA ASN A 63 0.03 6.57 -9.19
C ASN A 63 0.95 5.53 -8.52
N SER A 64 1.09 5.58 -7.19
CA SER A 64 1.93 4.64 -6.45
C SER A 64 1.27 4.12 -5.17
N ILE A 65 1.88 3.09 -4.60
CA ILE A 65 1.53 2.57 -3.28
C ILE A 65 2.63 3.01 -2.31
N LEU A 66 2.23 3.59 -1.18
CA LEU A 66 3.12 3.75 -0.03
C LEU A 66 3.21 2.41 0.68
N GLU A 67 4.42 1.95 0.95
CA GLU A 67 4.70 0.95 1.96
C GLU A 67 5.31 1.65 3.18
N PHE A 68 4.88 1.30 4.37
CA PHE A 68 5.47 1.77 5.62
C PHE A 68 5.77 0.57 6.52
N ASN A 69 7.05 0.33 6.79
CA ASN A 69 7.48 -0.76 7.67
C ASN A 69 7.45 -0.30 9.13
N LEU A 70 6.72 -1.01 9.98
CA LEU A 70 6.50 -0.63 11.38
C LEU A 70 7.66 -0.99 12.30
N ASP A 71 8.57 -1.90 11.91
CA ASP A 71 9.72 -2.30 12.74
C ASP A 71 10.79 -1.23 12.75
N ASN A 72 11.18 -0.77 11.56
CA ASN A 72 12.23 0.20 11.36
C ASN A 72 11.71 1.60 11.01
N GLN A 73 10.38 1.77 10.95
CA GLN A 73 9.70 3.01 10.61
C GLN A 73 10.13 3.63 9.26
N THR A 74 10.49 2.79 8.27
CA THR A 74 10.93 3.29 6.97
C THR A 74 9.79 3.27 5.94
N PRO A 75 9.51 4.40 5.27
CA PRO A 75 8.61 4.44 4.13
C PRO A 75 9.33 4.04 2.84
N ALA A 76 8.61 3.40 1.94
CA ALA A 76 9.05 3.06 0.58
C ALA A 76 7.91 3.28 -0.42
N LEU A 77 8.27 3.48 -1.68
CA LEU A 77 7.31 3.65 -2.77
C LEU A 77 7.32 2.40 -3.65
N ILE A 78 6.15 1.79 -3.79
CA ILE A 78 5.93 0.66 -4.67
C ILE A 78 5.27 1.14 -5.94
N THR A 79 5.87 0.78 -7.07
CA THR A 79 5.29 0.98 -8.40
C THR A 79 4.06 0.09 -8.55
N ARG A 80 3.04 0.58 -9.25
CA ARG A 80 1.84 -0.21 -9.58
C ARG A 80 2.14 -1.24 -10.70
N PRO A 81 1.28 -2.25 -10.90
CA PRO A 81 1.37 -3.15 -12.05
C PRO A 81 1.39 -2.38 -13.37
N PRO A 82 2.05 -2.90 -14.42
CA PRO A 82 2.17 -2.26 -15.72
C PRO A 82 0.86 -2.41 -16.51
N ARG A 83 -0.22 -1.78 -16.03
CA ARG A 83 -1.53 -1.83 -16.66
C ARG A 83 -2.05 -0.44 -16.98
N ALA A 84 -2.60 -0.27 -18.17
CA ALA A 84 -3.27 0.96 -18.58
C ALA A 84 -4.51 1.20 -17.70
N ASN A 85 -4.83 2.47 -17.44
CA ASN A 85 -6.06 2.89 -16.74
C ASN A 85 -6.25 2.44 -15.28
N LEU A 86 -5.17 2.10 -14.56
CA LEU A 86 -5.24 1.88 -13.11
C LEU A 86 -5.63 3.18 -12.38
N LYS A 87 -6.91 3.26 -12.01
CA LYS A 87 -7.45 4.29 -11.11
C LYS A 87 -7.54 3.70 -9.71
N SER A 88 -7.05 4.42 -8.70
CA SER A 88 -7.10 3.96 -7.29
C SER A 88 -8.50 3.59 -6.82
N ARG A 89 -9.55 4.19 -7.40
CA ARG A 89 -10.96 3.88 -7.09
C ARG A 89 -11.40 2.46 -7.50
N ASN A 90 -10.74 1.88 -8.51
CA ASN A 90 -11.07 0.55 -9.03
C ASN A 90 -10.08 -0.52 -8.55
N CYS A 91 -9.13 -0.13 -7.68
CA CYS A 91 -8.06 -1.01 -7.21
C CYS A 91 -8.10 -1.10 -5.68
N ARG A 92 -8.00 -2.31 -5.15
CA ARG A 92 -7.82 -2.55 -3.72
C ARG A 92 -6.47 -3.20 -3.51
N ILE A 93 -5.71 -2.69 -2.53
CA ILE A 93 -4.52 -3.37 -2.04
C ILE A 93 -5.01 -4.52 -1.17
N ILE A 94 -4.50 -5.71 -1.41
CA ILE A 94 -4.91 -6.93 -0.70
C ILE A 94 -3.67 -7.64 -0.15
N PRO A 95 -3.82 -8.51 0.87
CA PRO A 95 -2.80 -9.51 1.15
C PRO A 95 -2.54 -10.36 -0.10
N GLY A 96 -1.28 -10.54 -0.44
CA GLY A 96 -0.82 -11.41 -1.51
C GLY A 96 -0.49 -12.81 -1.00
N GLU A 97 0.03 -13.63 -1.92
CA GLU A 97 0.58 -14.95 -1.61
C GLU A 97 1.91 -14.81 -0.86
N ASP A 98 2.25 -15.80 -0.02
CA ASP A 98 3.52 -15.87 0.71
C ASP A 98 3.85 -14.64 1.58
N GLY A 99 2.83 -13.97 2.10
CA GLY A 99 2.98 -12.76 2.90
C GLY A 99 3.37 -11.51 2.10
N ALA A 100 3.33 -11.59 0.77
CA ALA A 100 3.54 -10.46 -0.11
C ALA A 100 2.33 -9.51 -0.13
N VAL A 101 2.49 -8.37 -0.81
CA VAL A 101 1.38 -7.45 -1.10
C VAL A 101 0.80 -7.76 -2.48
N GLY A 102 -0.53 -7.77 -2.56
CA GLY A 102 -1.28 -7.99 -3.78
C GLY A 102 -2.16 -6.80 -4.16
N LEU A 103 -2.75 -6.89 -5.35
CA LEU A 103 -3.72 -5.93 -5.86
C LEU A 103 -4.91 -6.66 -6.49
N ALA A 104 -6.12 -6.29 -6.06
CA ALA A 104 -7.35 -6.61 -6.75
C ALA A 104 -7.74 -5.43 -7.63
N LEU A 105 -7.81 -5.65 -8.94
CA LEU A 105 -8.23 -4.67 -9.91
C LEU A 105 -9.60 -5.05 -10.48
N PHE A 106 -10.58 -4.18 -10.31
CA PHE A 106 -11.87 -4.31 -10.96
C PHE A 106 -11.86 -3.58 -12.31
N MET A 107 -12.12 -4.33 -13.38
CA MET A 107 -12.41 -3.80 -14.71
C MET A 107 -13.45 -4.69 -15.37
N TYR A 108 -14.71 -4.25 -15.35
CA TYR A 108 -15.82 -5.01 -15.91
C TYR A 108 -15.50 -5.56 -17.33
N PRO A 109 -15.76 -6.85 -17.60
CA PRO A 109 -16.47 -7.81 -16.74
C PRO A 109 -15.55 -8.60 -15.80
N ALA A 110 -14.32 -8.19 -15.55
CA ALA A 110 -13.34 -8.99 -14.80
C ALA A 110 -12.84 -8.34 -13.50
N ILE A 111 -12.43 -9.19 -12.57
CA ILE A 111 -11.53 -8.84 -11.47
C ILE A 111 -10.21 -9.57 -11.68
N GLU A 112 -9.12 -8.83 -11.63
CA GLU A 112 -7.79 -9.41 -11.68
C GLU A 112 -7.09 -9.33 -10.33
N LEU A 113 -6.43 -10.43 -9.98
CA LEU A 113 -5.63 -10.57 -8.78
C LEU A 113 -4.16 -10.61 -9.18
N TRP A 114 -3.42 -9.60 -8.72
CA TRP A 114 -2.00 -9.44 -8.96
C TRP A 114 -1.23 -9.69 -7.66
N ASN A 115 -0.11 -10.39 -7.76
CA ASN A 115 0.83 -10.55 -6.65
C ASN A 115 2.13 -9.80 -6.95
N ARG A 116 2.70 -9.15 -5.93
CA ARG A 116 4.03 -8.54 -6.04
C ARG A 116 5.09 -9.56 -5.62
N ASN A 117 5.89 -9.99 -6.57
CA ASN A 117 7.02 -10.88 -6.33
C ASN A 117 8.31 -10.07 -6.28
N ILE A 118 9.23 -10.45 -5.40
CA ILE A 118 10.60 -9.93 -5.36
C ILE A 118 11.51 -11.11 -5.69
N ASN A 119 12.33 -10.99 -6.75
CA ASN A 119 13.25 -12.05 -7.11
C ASN A 119 14.49 -12.06 -6.20
N SER A 120 15.37 -13.04 -6.39
CA SER A 120 16.64 -13.19 -5.63
C SER A 120 17.56 -11.97 -5.72
N HIS A 121 17.41 -11.13 -6.74
CA HIS A 121 18.18 -9.90 -6.94
C HIS A 121 17.49 -8.65 -6.35
N GLY A 122 16.38 -8.82 -5.62
CA GLY A 122 15.63 -7.70 -5.03
C GLY A 122 14.76 -6.93 -6.03
N VAL A 123 14.66 -7.40 -7.28
CA VAL A 123 13.83 -6.75 -8.30
C VAL A 123 12.37 -7.14 -8.09
N ALA A 124 11.53 -6.13 -7.92
CA ALA A 124 10.10 -6.31 -7.73
C ALA A 124 9.35 -6.33 -9.06
N THR A 125 8.48 -7.33 -9.22
CA THR A 125 7.61 -7.49 -10.39
C THR A 125 6.18 -7.80 -9.97
N TRP A 126 5.20 -7.35 -10.76
CA TRP A 126 3.81 -7.72 -10.58
C TRP A 126 3.44 -8.87 -11.51
N VAL A 127 2.88 -9.93 -10.95
CA VAL A 127 2.46 -11.12 -11.69
C VAL A 127 0.94 -11.26 -11.57
N LEU A 128 0.25 -11.37 -12.70
CA LEU A 128 -1.17 -11.72 -12.73
C LEU A 128 -1.32 -13.17 -12.27
N ARG A 129 -2.04 -13.38 -11.17
CA ARG A 129 -2.26 -14.72 -10.60
C ARG A 129 -3.57 -15.32 -11.07
N LYS A 130 -4.62 -14.49 -11.10
CA LYS A 130 -5.97 -14.94 -11.42
C LYS A 130 -6.78 -13.84 -12.05
N THR A 131 -7.64 -14.23 -13.00
CA THR A 131 -8.72 -13.41 -13.53
C THR A 131 -10.04 -14.10 -13.19
N VAL A 132 -10.96 -13.36 -12.58
CA VAL A 132 -12.32 -13.80 -12.26
C VAL A 132 -13.26 -13.05 -13.18
N ILE A 133 -14.02 -13.75 -14.00
CA ILE A 133 -15.04 -13.14 -14.84
C ILE A 133 -16.35 -13.05 -14.05
N LEU A 134 -17.00 -11.90 -14.15
CA LEU A 134 -18.26 -11.55 -13.50
C LEU A 134 -19.41 -11.82 -14.48
N ASP A 135 -19.55 -13.06 -14.93
CA ASP A 135 -20.51 -13.43 -15.99
C ASP A 135 -21.99 -13.43 -15.53
N SER A 136 -22.29 -13.05 -14.29
CA SER A 136 -23.67 -13.14 -13.76
C SER A 136 -23.98 -12.26 -12.53
N ILE A 137 -23.12 -11.30 -12.17
CA ILE A 137 -23.34 -10.47 -10.97
C ILE A 137 -24.10 -9.16 -11.30
N PHE A 138 -24.34 -8.88 -12.59
CA PHE A 138 -25.15 -7.77 -13.09
C PHE A 138 -26.02 -8.21 -14.27
#